data_AF-A0A944ZD04-F1
#
_entry.id   AF-A0A944ZD04-F1
#
_cell.length_a   1.000
_cell.length_b   1.000
_cell.length_c   1.000
_cell.angle_alpha   90.00
_cell.angle_beta   90.00
_cell.angle_gamma   90.00
#
_symmetry.space_group_name_H-M   'P 1'
#
loop_
_entity.id
_entity.type
_entity.pdbx_description
1 polymer ?
#
loop_
_entity_poly.entity_id
_entity_poly.type
_entity_poly.pdbx_seq_one_letter_code
_entity_poly.pdbx_strand_id
1 'polypeptide(L)'
;MPTSDRQLTDVDRVVMKRILDLIIPAVDDLPGAGGLGLAERVERGSMRYGRLRSGMLSILDAMTLDIASRVEGGFAALDEERQIASVKTVEADLPVQFSEFVELVYETYYTDSRVHERIGWVGRPPQPEGFDIGSWDPSILENARKREPFWRKVE
;
A
#
# COMPACT_ATOMS: atom_id res chain seq x y z
N MET A 1 -11.68 9.13 -21.13
CA MET A 1 -10.66 8.25 -20.52
C MET A 1 -9.66 9.15 -19.85
N PRO A 2 -9.30 8.94 -18.57
CA PRO A 2 -8.17 9.67 -17.99
C PRO A 2 -6.91 9.24 -18.76
N THR A 3 -6.16 10.22 -19.24
CA THR A 3 -5.02 10.03 -20.12
C THR A 3 -3.84 9.49 -19.32
N SER A 4 -3.38 8.27 -19.63
CA SER A 4 -2.24 7.63 -18.94
C SER A 4 -0.92 8.41 -19.04
N ASP A 5 -0.84 9.42 -19.92
CA ASP A 5 0.35 10.24 -20.16
C ASP A 5 0.38 11.58 -19.41
N ARG A 6 -0.61 11.88 -18.55
CA ARG A 6 -0.63 13.14 -17.78
C ARG A 6 0.52 13.19 -16.76
N GLN A 7 1.30 14.28 -16.79
CA GLN A 7 2.27 14.59 -15.71
C GLN A 7 1.57 15.17 -14.48
N LEU A 8 2.08 14.86 -13.29
CA LEU A 8 1.58 15.43 -12.04
C LEU A 8 1.99 16.90 -11.88
N THR A 9 1.01 17.72 -11.56
CA THR A 9 1.17 19.14 -11.22
C THR A 9 1.68 19.31 -9.78
N ASP A 10 2.09 20.53 -9.41
CA ASP A 10 2.49 20.82 -8.02
C ASP A 10 1.33 20.59 -7.03
N VAL A 11 0.10 20.90 -7.45
CA VAL A 11 -1.10 20.60 -6.66
C VAL A 11 -1.27 19.10 -6.47
N ASP A 12 -1.14 18.32 -7.55
CA ASP A 12 -1.22 16.85 -7.46
C ASP A 12 -0.17 16.29 -6.49
N ARG A 13 1.04 16.85 -6.48
CA ARG A 13 2.12 16.43 -5.58
C ARG A 13 1.82 16.73 -4.12
N VAL A 14 1.26 17.92 -3.84
CA VAL A 14 0.83 18.30 -2.49
C VAL A 14 -0.32 17.40 -2.01
N VAL A 15 -1.33 17.18 -2.85
CA VAL A 15 -2.46 16.27 -2.56
C VAL A 15 -1.96 14.85 -2.33
N MET A 16 -1.12 14.33 -3.23
CA MET A 16 -0.54 12.99 -3.11
C MET A 16 0.20 12.84 -1.78
N LYS A 17 1.07 13.78 -1.42
CA LYS A 17 1.78 13.75 -0.12
C LYS A 17 0.81 13.65 1.06
N ARG A 18 -0.27 14.43 1.06
CA ARG A 18 -1.28 14.41 2.13
C ARG A 18 -2.03 13.08 2.20
N ILE A 19 -2.48 12.55 1.07
CA ILE A 19 -3.17 11.26 1.03
C ILE A 19 -2.25 10.14 1.52
N LEU A 20 -0.96 10.17 1.16
CA LEU A 20 0.00 9.19 1.66
C LEU A 20 0.10 9.19 3.20
N ASP A 21 0.16 10.37 3.83
CA ASP A 21 0.16 10.48 5.30
C ASP A 21 -1.16 10.05 5.95
N LEU A 22 -2.28 10.13 5.23
CA LEU A 22 -3.58 9.62 5.73
C LEU A 22 -3.69 8.10 5.60
N ILE A 23 -3.14 7.50 4.54
CA ILE A 23 -3.13 6.04 4.35
C ILE A 23 -2.15 5.37 5.32
N ILE A 24 -0.94 5.93 5.46
CA ILE A 24 0.08 5.44 6.40
C ILE A 24 0.56 6.63 7.24
N PRO A 25 -0.06 6.86 8.42
CA PRO A 25 0.33 7.95 9.32
C PRO A 25 1.67 7.68 10.01
N ALA A 26 2.25 8.73 10.58
CA ALA A 26 3.45 8.61 11.41
C ALA A 26 3.13 7.84 12.70
N VAL A 27 4.11 7.06 13.16
CA VAL A 27 4.05 6.32 14.43
C VAL A 27 5.38 6.53 15.17
N ASP A 28 5.30 7.10 16.37
CA ASP A 28 6.47 7.47 17.18
C ASP A 28 7.50 8.29 16.39
N ASP A 29 8.71 7.74 16.19
CA ASP A 29 9.83 8.30 15.44
C ASP A 29 9.81 7.94 13.94
N LEU A 30 8.89 7.08 13.50
CA LEU A 30 8.76 6.68 12.10
C LEU A 30 7.78 7.62 11.36
N PRO A 31 8.24 8.40 10.37
CA PRO A 31 7.36 9.28 9.61
C PRO A 31 6.35 8.48 8.78
N GLY A 32 5.18 9.07 8.54
CA GLY A 32 4.18 8.53 7.60
C GLY A 32 4.71 8.52 6.15
N ALA A 33 3.94 7.92 5.24
CA ALA A 33 4.40 7.73 3.86
C ALA A 33 4.64 9.05 3.11
N GLY A 34 3.84 10.09 3.39
CA GLY A 34 4.07 11.43 2.86
C GLY A 34 5.27 12.11 3.53
N GLY A 35 5.40 11.96 4.85
CA GLY A 35 6.53 12.44 5.65
C GLY A 35 7.89 11.86 5.22
N LEU A 36 7.93 10.60 4.80
CA LEU A 36 9.12 9.94 4.25
C LEU A 36 9.50 10.39 2.83
N GLY A 37 8.66 11.20 2.19
CA GLY A 37 8.90 11.72 0.84
C GLY A 37 8.68 10.69 -0.26
N LEU A 38 7.77 9.72 -0.07
CA LEU A 38 7.58 8.60 -1.01
C LEU A 38 6.76 8.92 -2.26
N ALA A 39 6.20 10.14 -2.34
CA ALA A 39 5.31 10.56 -3.42
C ALA A 39 5.85 10.28 -4.83
N GLU A 40 7.11 10.64 -5.10
CA GLU A 40 7.73 10.40 -6.41
C GLU A 40 7.95 8.90 -6.69
N ARG A 41 8.22 8.11 -5.64
CA ARG A 41 8.42 6.66 -5.76
C ARG A 41 7.09 5.95 -6.07
N VAL A 42 6.00 6.37 -5.43
CA VAL A 42 4.63 5.93 -5.73
C VAL A 42 4.27 6.29 -7.17
N GLU A 43 4.53 7.53 -7.61
CA GLU A 43 4.29 7.97 -9.00
C GLU A 43 5.02 7.06 -10.00
N ARG A 44 6.31 6.81 -9.80
CA ARG A 44 7.09 5.90 -10.66
C ARG A 44 6.56 4.46 -10.61
N GLY A 45 6.20 3.96 -9.43
CA GLY A 45 5.62 2.63 -9.26
C GLY A 45 4.32 2.45 -10.05
N SER A 46 3.47 3.48 -10.09
CA SER A 46 2.21 3.46 -10.84
C SER A 46 2.42 3.27 -12.34
N MET A 47 3.57 3.69 -12.90
CA MET A 47 3.87 3.59 -14.33
C MET A 47 4.12 2.15 -14.79
N ARG A 48 4.35 1.21 -13.86
CA ARG A 48 4.62 -0.20 -14.19
C ARG A 48 3.45 -0.88 -14.90
N TYR A 49 2.21 -0.49 -14.56
CA TYR A 49 1.00 -1.04 -15.17
C TYR A 49 0.00 0.08 -15.45
N GLY A 50 -0.55 0.14 -16.66
CA GLY A 50 -1.48 1.20 -17.07
C GLY A 50 -2.70 1.36 -16.15
N ARG A 51 -3.18 0.27 -15.54
CA ARG A 51 -4.28 0.31 -14.56
C ARG A 51 -3.93 1.09 -13.29
N LEU A 52 -2.73 0.88 -12.72
CA LEU A 52 -2.29 1.55 -11.50
C LEU A 52 -2.10 3.06 -11.74
N ARG A 53 -1.51 3.42 -12.89
CA ARG A 53 -1.39 4.82 -13.31
C ARG A 53 -2.77 5.47 -13.45
N SER A 54 -3.67 4.82 -14.18
CA SER A 54 -5.03 5.33 -14.40
C SER A 54 -5.80 5.47 -13.08
N GLY A 55 -5.69 4.48 -12.19
CA GLY A 55 -6.30 4.49 -10.86
C GLY A 55 -5.78 5.63 -9.99
N MET A 56 -4.46 5.79 -9.88
CA MET A 56 -3.83 6.89 -9.14
C MET A 56 -4.27 8.26 -9.69
N LEU A 57 -4.27 8.45 -11.01
CA LEU A 57 -4.72 9.70 -11.62
C LEU A 57 -6.21 9.95 -11.34
N SER A 58 -7.04 8.91 -11.35
CA SER A 58 -8.48 9.03 -11.06
C SER A 58 -8.74 9.48 -9.62
N ILE A 59 -7.96 8.98 -8.65
CA ILE A 59 -8.02 9.42 -7.26
C ILE A 59 -7.58 10.88 -7.14
N LEU A 60 -6.43 11.25 -7.71
CA LEU A 60 -5.94 12.63 -7.65
C LEU A 60 -6.91 13.62 -8.31
N ASP A 61 -7.52 13.22 -9.43
CA ASP A 61 -8.55 14.01 -10.09
C ASP A 61 -9.79 14.16 -9.22
N ALA A 62 -10.29 13.08 -8.61
CA ALA A 62 -11.45 13.14 -7.71
C ALA A 62 -11.18 14.10 -6.53
N MET A 63 -9.99 14.03 -5.95
CA MET A 63 -9.58 14.87 -4.81
C MET A 63 -9.40 16.35 -5.20
N THR A 64 -8.93 16.62 -6.42
CA THR A 64 -8.73 17.99 -6.93
C THR A 64 -10.02 18.63 -7.47
N LEU A 65 -10.98 17.79 -7.88
CA LEU A 65 -12.29 18.21 -8.38
C LEU A 65 -13.32 18.44 -7.26
N ASP A 66 -13.04 18.01 -6.04
CA ASP A 66 -13.94 18.21 -4.89
C ASP A 66 -14.21 19.70 -4.64
N ILE A 67 -15.44 20.12 -4.97
CA ILE A 67 -15.91 21.50 -4.89
C ILE A 67 -15.89 22.00 -3.44
N ALA A 68 -16.20 21.14 -2.47
CA ALA A 68 -16.23 21.51 -1.06
C ALA A 68 -14.84 21.95 -0.58
N SER A 69 -13.79 21.29 -1.07
CA SER A 69 -12.41 21.62 -0.74
C SER A 69 -11.92 22.94 -1.38
N ARG A 70 -12.45 23.32 -2.55
CA ARG A 70 -11.97 24.47 -3.32
C ARG A 70 -12.25 25.82 -2.65
N VAL A 71 -13.34 25.92 -1.91
CA VAL A 71 -13.70 27.14 -1.18
C VAL A 71 -12.65 27.45 -0.09
N GLU A 72 -12.02 26.42 0.46
CA GLU A 72 -11.03 26.51 1.54
C GLU A 72 -9.58 26.51 1.01
N GLY A 73 -9.37 26.67 -0.31
CA GLY A 73 -8.03 26.64 -0.91
C GLY A 73 -7.54 25.27 -1.38
N GLY A 74 -8.42 24.26 -1.39
CA GLY A 74 -8.18 22.91 -1.89
C GLY A 74 -8.02 21.87 -0.78
N PHE A 75 -7.95 20.58 -1.17
CA PHE A 75 -7.90 19.44 -0.24
C PHE A 75 -6.85 19.58 0.87
N ALA A 76 -5.64 20.00 0.54
CA ALA A 76 -4.54 20.08 1.50
C ALA A 76 -4.69 21.20 2.55
N ALA A 77 -5.64 22.12 2.36
CA ALA A 77 -5.96 23.19 3.30
C ALA A 77 -7.10 22.83 4.27
N LEU A 78 -7.81 21.73 4.02
CA LEU A 78 -8.82 21.20 4.95
C LEU A 78 -8.18 20.72 6.25
N ASP A 79 -8.94 20.75 7.34
CA ASP A 79 -8.59 20.03 8.57
C ASP A 79 -8.57 18.50 8.34
N GLU A 80 -7.90 17.77 9.22
CA GLU A 80 -7.66 16.34 9.05
C GLU A 80 -8.96 15.51 9.00
N GLU A 81 -9.96 15.87 9.81
CA GLU A 81 -11.25 15.16 9.83
C GLU A 81 -11.96 15.26 8.48
N ARG A 82 -11.98 16.46 7.88
CA ARG A 82 -12.53 16.68 6.55
C ARG A 82 -11.69 16.03 5.46
N GLN A 83 -10.36 16.02 5.59
CA GLN A 83 -9.51 15.30 4.65
C GLN A 83 -9.84 13.80 4.64
N ILE A 84 -9.99 13.19 5.83
CA ILE A 84 -10.39 11.78 5.98
C ILE A 84 -11.78 11.56 5.37
N ALA A 85 -12.73 12.46 5.59
CA ALA A 85 -14.06 12.36 5.00
C ALA A 85 -14.03 12.38 3.46
N SER A 86 -13.28 13.31 2.85
CA SER A 86 -13.13 13.36 1.38
C SER A 86 -12.46 12.09 0.84
N VAL A 87 -11.42 11.58 1.50
CA VAL A 87 -10.76 10.32 1.11
C VAL A 87 -11.72 9.13 1.18
N LYS A 88 -12.55 9.04 2.23
CA LYS A 88 -13.57 7.99 2.37
C LYS A 88 -14.66 8.08 1.30
N THR A 89 -15.04 9.29 0.88
CA THR A 89 -15.95 9.46 -0.26
C THR A 89 -15.33 8.91 -1.55
N VAL A 90 -14.06 9.23 -1.81
CA VAL A 90 -13.34 8.70 -2.98
C VAL A 90 -13.18 7.18 -2.91
N GLU A 91 -12.91 6.63 -1.74
CA GLU A 91 -12.87 5.17 -1.52
C GLU A 91 -14.21 4.51 -1.86
N ALA A 92 -15.34 5.12 -1.45
CA ALA A 92 -16.66 4.60 -1.75
C ALA A 92 -17.03 4.70 -3.24
N ASP A 93 -16.63 5.79 -3.91
CA ASP A 93 -16.96 6.06 -5.31
C ASP A 93 -16.04 5.30 -6.29
N LEU A 94 -14.79 5.07 -5.91
CA LEU A 94 -13.75 4.43 -6.73
C LEU A 94 -13.06 3.25 -6.00
N PRO A 95 -13.80 2.23 -5.51
CA PRO A 95 -13.26 1.24 -4.59
C PRO A 95 -12.13 0.39 -5.18
N VAL A 96 -12.20 0.06 -6.47
CA VAL A 96 -11.16 -0.74 -7.14
C VAL A 96 -9.88 0.07 -7.28
N GLN A 97 -9.98 1.29 -7.79
CA GLN A 97 -8.84 2.18 -7.98
C GLN A 97 -8.20 2.56 -6.64
N PHE A 98 -9.03 2.79 -5.61
CA PHE A 98 -8.56 3.11 -4.28
C PHE A 98 -7.79 1.93 -3.66
N SER A 99 -8.32 0.70 -3.76
CA SER A 99 -7.61 -0.51 -3.32
C SER A 99 -6.26 -0.69 -4.03
N GLU A 100 -6.23 -0.52 -5.36
CA GLU A 100 -4.99 -0.60 -6.14
C GLU A 100 -3.97 0.48 -5.73
N PHE A 101 -4.44 1.68 -5.39
CA PHE A 101 -3.58 2.75 -4.90
C PHE A 101 -3.04 2.46 -3.50
N VAL A 102 -3.87 1.97 -2.59
CA VAL A 102 -3.44 1.53 -1.24
C VAL A 102 -2.38 0.45 -1.34
N GLU A 103 -2.57 -0.57 -2.19
CA GLU A 103 -1.55 -1.60 -2.44
C GLU A 103 -0.22 -1.00 -2.89
N LEU A 104 -0.25 -0.07 -3.84
CA LEU A 104 0.96 0.62 -4.32
C LEU A 104 1.64 1.43 -3.22
N VAL A 105 0.87 2.10 -2.36
CA VAL A 105 1.40 2.86 -1.21
C VAL A 105 2.06 1.92 -0.20
N TYR A 106 1.40 0.81 0.14
CA TYR A 106 1.94 -0.19 1.06
C TYR A 106 3.21 -0.85 0.50
N GLU A 107 3.22 -1.26 -0.77
CA GLU A 107 4.40 -1.81 -1.43
C GLU A 107 5.55 -0.80 -1.37
N THR A 108 5.28 0.48 -1.66
CA THR A 108 6.31 1.52 -1.66
C THR A 108 6.85 1.82 -0.26
N TYR A 109 5.98 1.86 0.75
CA TYR A 109 6.36 2.18 2.13
C TYR A 109 7.11 1.04 2.80
N TYR A 110 6.55 -0.17 2.78
CA TYR A 110 7.13 -1.33 3.44
C TYR A 110 8.30 -1.95 2.69
N THR A 111 8.72 -1.40 1.53
CA THR A 111 9.98 -1.75 0.88
C THR A 111 11.06 -0.67 1.05
N ASP A 112 10.74 0.46 1.69
CA ASP A 112 11.73 1.50 1.98
C ASP A 112 12.69 1.02 3.08
N SER A 113 14.00 1.18 2.84
CA SER A 113 15.04 0.69 3.75
C SER A 113 14.96 1.32 5.14
N ARG A 114 14.48 2.57 5.25
CA ARG A 114 14.31 3.27 6.54
C ARG A 114 13.19 2.62 7.35
N VAL A 115 12.13 2.16 6.68
CA VAL A 115 11.02 1.43 7.31
C VAL A 115 11.51 0.04 7.74
N HIS A 116 12.22 -0.68 6.87
CA HIS A 116 12.81 -1.97 7.21
C HIS A 116 13.71 -1.91 8.44
N GLU A 117 14.62 -0.94 8.48
CA GLU A 117 15.52 -0.73 9.63
C GLU A 117 14.72 -0.49 10.92
N ARG A 118 13.70 0.36 10.86
CA ARG A 118 12.89 0.72 12.03
C ARG A 118 12.02 -0.41 12.57
N ILE A 119 11.51 -1.29 11.70
CA ILE A 119 10.70 -2.45 12.11
C ILE A 119 11.55 -3.69 12.42
N GLY A 120 12.87 -3.59 12.33
CA GLY A 120 13.77 -4.74 12.50
C GLY A 120 13.62 -5.79 11.41
N TRP A 121 13.20 -5.40 10.21
CA TRP A 121 13.15 -6.29 9.06
C TRP A 121 14.57 -6.60 8.59
N VAL A 122 15.03 -7.78 8.93
CA VAL A 122 16.30 -8.34 8.46
C VAL A 122 16.01 -9.26 7.29
N GLY A 123 16.51 -8.91 6.09
CA GLY A 123 16.41 -9.73 4.88
C GLY A 123 17.28 -11.00 4.91
N ARG A 124 17.28 -11.70 6.05
CA ARG A 124 18.06 -12.92 6.31
C ARG A 124 17.31 -14.17 5.87
N PRO A 125 18.00 -15.31 5.64
CA PRO A 125 17.34 -16.56 5.29
C PRO A 125 16.27 -16.96 6.32
N PRO A 126 15.13 -17.54 5.89
CA PRO A 126 14.05 -17.92 6.79
C PRO A 126 14.45 -19.02 7.78
N GLN A 127 15.47 -19.84 7.46
CA GLN A 127 16.12 -20.80 8.34
C GLN A 127 17.59 -20.98 7.88
N PRO A 128 18.55 -21.23 8.79
CA PRO A 128 18.42 -21.34 10.25
C PRO A 128 18.37 -19.97 10.97
N GLU A 129 18.59 -18.87 10.26
CA GLU A 129 18.71 -17.51 10.83
C GLU A 129 17.37 -16.80 11.05
N GLY A 130 16.24 -17.44 10.72
CA GLY A 130 14.92 -16.85 10.85
C GLY A 130 14.34 -16.95 12.25
N PHE A 131 13.01 -17.01 12.33
CA PHE A 131 12.32 -17.10 13.62
C PHE A 131 12.43 -18.50 14.22
N ASP A 132 12.47 -18.56 15.54
CA ASP A 132 12.36 -19.82 16.28
C ASP A 132 11.03 -20.49 15.95
N ILE A 133 11.13 -21.63 15.28
CA ILE A 133 10.00 -22.51 15.05
C ILE A 133 9.96 -23.54 16.18
N GLY A 134 8.76 -23.78 16.72
CA GLY A 134 8.55 -24.83 17.70
C GLY A 134 8.99 -26.19 17.16
N SER A 135 9.26 -27.13 18.07
CA SER A 135 9.58 -28.51 17.68
C SER A 135 8.46 -29.08 16.80
N TRP A 136 8.85 -29.87 15.80
CA TRP A 136 7.91 -30.57 14.94
C TRP A 136 6.94 -31.43 15.77
N ASP A 137 5.64 -31.23 15.60
CA ASP A 137 4.61 -32.10 16.18
C ASP A 137 4.37 -33.29 15.25
N PRO A 138 4.80 -34.52 15.60
CA PRO A 138 4.61 -35.69 14.76
C PRO A 138 3.15 -36.15 14.68
N SER A 139 2.28 -35.71 15.59
CA SER A 139 0.87 -36.11 15.63
C SER A 139 0.10 -35.68 14.38
N ILE A 140 0.55 -34.61 13.70
CA ILE A 140 -0.08 -34.12 12.47
C ILE A 140 -0.06 -35.15 11.33
N LEU A 141 0.84 -36.14 11.41
CA LEU A 141 0.95 -37.21 10.42
C LEU A 141 0.07 -38.43 10.72
N GLU A 142 -0.64 -38.48 11.85
CA GLU A 142 -1.42 -39.67 12.23
C GLU A 142 -2.44 -40.08 11.15
N ASN A 143 -3.17 -39.11 10.60
CA ASN A 143 -4.15 -39.38 9.56
C ASN A 143 -3.49 -39.79 8.24
N ALA A 144 -2.35 -39.20 7.90
CA ALA A 144 -1.62 -39.55 6.69
C ALA A 144 -1.05 -40.98 6.76
N ARG A 145 -0.54 -41.39 7.92
CA ARG A 145 -0.01 -42.74 8.17
C ARG A 145 -1.07 -43.84 8.10
N LYS A 146 -2.34 -43.53 8.37
CA LYS A 146 -3.47 -44.47 8.28
C LYS A 146 -3.94 -44.71 6.85
N ARG A 147 -3.52 -43.90 5.87
CA ARG A 147 -3.94 -44.04 4.47
C ARG A 147 -3.22 -45.21 3.83
N GLU A 148 -3.94 -45.98 3.01
CA GLU A 148 -3.30 -47.00 2.17
C GLU A 148 -2.33 -46.35 1.18
N PRO A 149 -1.24 -47.04 0.81
CA PRO A 149 -0.30 -46.55 -0.18
C PRO A 149 -1.01 -46.21 -1.50
N PHE A 150 -0.79 -44.99 -2.01
CA PHE A 150 -1.24 -44.63 -3.36
C PHE A 150 -0.38 -45.24 -4.46
N TRP A 151 0.76 -45.85 -4.10
CA TRP A 151 1.68 -46.50 -5.02
C TRP A 151 1.56 -48.02 -4.94
N ARG A 152 1.76 -48.68 -6.10
CA ARG A 152 1.86 -50.14 -6.16
C ARG A 152 3.28 -50.56 -5.80
N LYS A 153 3.42 -51.57 -4.93
CA LYS A 153 4.69 -52.27 -4.77
C LYS A 153 5.00 -53.02 -6.07
N VAL A 154 6.22 -52.86 -6.56
CA VAL A 154 6.76 -53.68 -7.64
C VAL A 154 7.74 -54.64 -6.97
N GLU A 155 7.57 -55.94 -7.23
CA GLU A 155 8.51 -56.99 -6.81
C GLU A 155 9.73 -57.06 -7.73
#